data_AF-A0A6N2LZ35-F1
#
_entry.id   AF-A0A6N2LZ35-F1
#
_cell.length_a   1.000
_cell.length_b   1.000
_cell.length_c   1.000
_cell.angle_alpha   90.00
_cell.angle_beta   90.00
_cell.angle_gamma   90.00
#
_symmetry.space_group_name_H-M   'P 1'
#
loop_
_entity.id
_entity.type
_entity.pdbx_description
1 polymer ?
#
loop_
_entity_poly.entity_id
_entity_poly.type
_entity_poly.pdbx_seq_one_letter_code
_entity_poly.pdbx_strand_id
1 'polypeptide(L)' 'MKSDSSSSGIWQLKKLVVSYCDWGGSSRGIRAFMESNLPAFKESNPQLEVITELSVVVHPCLKLLYKQK' A
#
# COMPACT_ATOMS: atom_id res chain seq x y z
N MET A 1 -22.27 -15.70 -19.51
CA MET A 1 -23.00 -15.18 -18.34
C MET A 1 -21.94 -14.83 -17.30
N LYS A 2 -21.54 -13.59 -17.04
CA LYS A 2 -22.28 -12.32 -16.98
C LYS A 2 -21.68 -11.23 -17.88
N SER A 3 -22.58 -10.41 -18.38
CA SER A 3 -22.38 -9.15 -19.06
C SER A 3 -22.49 -8.06 -18.01
N ASP A 4 -21.51 -7.16 -17.88
CA ASP A 4 -21.67 -5.91 -17.12
C ASP A 4 -20.87 -4.79 -17.81
N SER A 5 -21.61 -4.00 -18.58
CA SER A 5 -21.22 -2.71 -19.13
C SER A 5 -21.34 -1.64 -18.03
N SER A 6 -20.22 -1.18 -17.48
CA SER A 6 -20.18 -0.03 -16.58
C SER A 6 -18.81 0.64 -16.65
N SER A 7 -18.79 1.95 -16.89
CA SER A 7 -17.61 2.84 -16.96
C SER A 7 -16.42 2.34 -16.15
N SER A 8 -15.39 1.87 -16.85
CA SER A 8 -14.18 1.30 -16.25
C SER A 8 -13.53 2.32 -15.30
N GLY A 9 -13.63 2.09 -14.00
CA GLY A 9 -12.93 2.90 -13.00
C GLY A 9 -11.44 2.90 -13.29
N ILE A 10 -10.82 4.09 -13.33
CA ILE A 10 -9.39 4.22 -13.63
C ILE A 10 -8.60 4.11 -12.33
N TRP A 11 -7.72 3.11 -12.26
CA TRP A 11 -6.76 2.95 -11.17
C TRP A 11 -5.69 4.05 -11.20
N GLN A 12 -5.90 5.08 -10.37
CA GLN A 12 -4.99 6.22 -10.24
C GLN A 12 -3.77 5.91 -9.38
N LEU A 13 -3.94 5.14 -8.29
CA LEU A 13 -2.83 4.78 -7.42
C LEU A 13 -1.95 3.72 -8.10
N LYS A 14 -0.66 4.03 -8.26
CA LYS A 14 0.31 3.14 -8.92
C LYS A 14 1.34 2.57 -7.97
N LYS A 15 1.73 3.35 -6.96
CA LYS A 15 2.74 2.92 -6.01
C LYS A 15 2.37 3.34 -4.60
N LEU A 16 2.51 2.40 -3.67
CA LEU A 16 2.40 2.60 -2.24
C LEU A 16 3.77 2.33 -1.62
N VAL A 17 4.35 3.33 -0.98
CA VAL A 17 5.60 3.18 -0.22
C VAL A 17 5.28 3.33 1.26
N VAL A 18 5.55 2.27 2.02
CA VAL A 18 5.33 2.19 3.46
C VAL A 18 6.69 2.30 4.14
N SER A 19 6.99 3.47 4.71
CA SER A 19 8.22 3.67 5.48
C SER A 19 7.93 3.41 6.97
N TYR A 20 8.61 2.44 7.58
CA TYR A 20 8.38 2.02 8.96
C TYR A 20 9.67 1.72 9.71
N CYS A 21 9.57 1.70 11.04
CA CYS A 21 10.64 1.37 11.96
C CYS A 21 10.38 0.01 12.62
N ASP A 22 11.43 -0.79 12.81
CA ASP A 22 11.39 -2.12 13.43
C ASP A 22 11.34 -2.08 14.97
N TRP A 23 11.93 -1.07 15.59
CA TRP A 23 12.01 -0.95 17.05
C TRP A 23 11.00 0.06 17.63
N GLY A 24 10.72 1.16 16.94
CA GLY A 24 9.86 2.24 17.43
C GLY A 24 8.40 1.82 17.66
N GLY A 25 7.83 2.19 18.82
CA GLY A 25 6.44 1.90 19.18
C GLY A 25 5.41 2.52 18.24
N SER A 26 5.72 3.69 17.65
CA SER A 26 4.86 4.37 16.67
C SER A 26 4.66 3.56 15.38
N SER A 27 5.59 2.67 15.03
CA SER A 27 5.48 1.77 13.87
C SER A 27 4.85 0.41 14.21
N ARG A 28 4.37 0.19 15.44
CA ARG A 28 3.77 -1.11 15.82
C ARG A 28 2.51 -1.44 15.00
N GLY A 29 1.65 -0.44 14.76
CA GLY A 29 0.40 -0.65 14.02
C GLY A 29 0.65 -1.04 12.56
N ILE A 30 1.58 -0.37 11.88
CA ILE A 30 1.89 -0.68 10.49
C ILE A 30 2.59 -2.04 10.34
N ARG A 31 3.42 -2.44 11.32
CA ARG A 31 4.02 -3.79 11.36
C ARG A 31 2.95 -4.88 11.44
N ALA A 32 2.00 -4.75 12.37
CA ALA A 32 0.89 -5.68 12.48
C ALA A 32 0.07 -5.75 11.17
N PHE A 33 -0.19 -4.61 10.53
CA PHE A 33 -0.88 -4.56 9.23
C PHE A 33 -0.08 -5.26 8.12
N MET A 34 1.24 -5.09 8.09
CA MET A 34 2.12 -5.72 7.10
C MET A 34 2.12 -7.25 7.22
N GLU A 35 2.04 -7.76 8.44
CA GLU A 35 2.01 -9.20 8.71
C GLU A 35 0.65 -9.82 8.36
N SER A 36 -0.45 -9.18 8.76
CA SER A 36 -1.78 -9.81 8.65
C SER A 36 -2.55 -9.46 7.38
N ASN A 37 -2.43 -8.22 6.88
CA ASN A 37 -3.36 -7.68 5.88
C ASN A 37 -2.68 -7.36 4.54
N LEU A 38 -1.39 -7.02 4.55
CA LEU A 38 -0.66 -6.66 3.33
C LEU A 38 -0.59 -7.78 2.28
N PRO A 39 -0.45 -9.07 2.63
CA PRO A 39 -0.48 -10.14 1.65
C PRO A 39 -1.81 -10.19 0.88
N ALA A 40 -2.94 -10.21 1.59
CA ALA A 40 -4.28 -10.19 0.99
C ALA A 40 -4.52 -8.91 0.17
N PHE A 41 -4.01 -7.77 0.64
CA PHE A 41 -4.10 -6.51 -0.09
C PHE A 41 -3.33 -6.53 -1.42
N LYS A 42 -2.12 -7.13 -1.45
CA LYS A 42 -1.32 -7.33 -2.66
C LYS A 42 -2.01 -8.26 -3.65
N GLU A 43 -2.59 -9.37 -3.17
CA GLU A 43 -3.34 -10.32 -4.00
C GLU A 43 -4.57 -9.68 -4.66
N SER A 44 -5.30 -8.85 -3.90
CA SER A 44 -6.47 -8.14 -4.43
C SER A 44 -6.10 -6.99 -5.39
N ASN A 45 -4.86 -6.52 -5.39
CA ASN A 45 -4.42 -5.35 -6.17
C ASN A 45 -3.09 -5.62 -6.89
N PRO A 46 -3.03 -6.58 -7.83
CA PRO A 46 -1.78 -6.94 -8.51
C PRO A 46 -1.19 -5.79 -9.36
N GLN A 47 -2.01 -4.80 -9.72
CA GLN A 47 -1.60 -3.60 -10.47
C GLN A 47 -0.90 -2.52 -9.63
N LEU A 48 -0.90 -2.67 -8.29
CA LEU A 48 -0.36 -1.69 -7.36
C LEU A 48 1.02 -2.16 -6.87
N GLU A 49 2.05 -1.35 -7.12
CA GLU A 49 3.39 -1.63 -6.61
C GLU A 49 3.48 -1.23 -5.13
N VAL A 50 3.73 -2.20 -4.25
CA VAL A 50 3.83 -1.97 -2.81
C VAL A 50 5.27 -2.19 -2.34
N ILE A 51 5.94 -1.11 -1.92
CA ILE A 51 7.30 -1.13 -1.37
C ILE A 51 7.26 -0.86 0.13
N THR A 52 8.06 -1.61 0.88
CA THR A 52 8.29 -1.40 2.31
C THR A 52 9.72 -0.92 2.53
N GLU A 53 9.88 0.25 3.17
CA GLU A 53 11.19 0.84 3.47
C GLU A 53 11.42 0.87 4.97
N LEU A 54 12.57 0.37 5.42
CA LEU A 54 12.99 0.51 6.81
C LEU A 54 13.56 1.92 7.01
N SER A 55 12.86 2.76 7.77
CA SER A 55 13.32 4.09 8.14
C SER A 55 13.44 4.18 9.66
N VAL A 56 14.68 4.39 10.12
CA VAL A 56 15.05 4.28 11.53
C VAL A 56 14.93 5.62 12.27
N VAL A 57 14.73 6.73 11.55
CA VAL A 57 14.99 8.09 12.07
C VAL A 57 13.78 9.03 11.95
N VAL A 58 12.76 8.69 11.15
CA VAL A 58 11.60 9.56 10.90
C VAL A 58 10.31 8.85 11.30
N HIS A 59 9.35 9.61 11.82
CA HIS A 59 8.00 9.12 12.10
C HIS A 59 7.43 8.33 10.90
N PRO A 60 6.64 7.28 11.15
CA PRO A 60 6.11 6.43 10.09
C PRO A 60 5.40 7.30 9.05
N CYS A 61 5.77 7.12 7.77
CA CYS A 61 5.26 7.91 6.66
C CYS A 61 4.76 6.98 5.56
N LEU A 62 3.60 7.32 5.02
CA LEU A 62 2.97 6.61 3.92
C LEU A 62 2.98 7.51 2.69
N LYS A 63 3.70 7.11 1.64
CA LYS A 63 3.78 7.85 0.39
C LYS A 63 3.00 7.12 -0.70
N LEU A 64 2.14 7.86 -1.38
CA LEU A 64 1.24 7.36 -2.42
C LEU A 64 1.60 8.07 -3.72
N LEU A 65 1.98 7.32 -4.77
CA LEU A 65 2.18 7.88 -6.11
C LEU A 65 0.95 7.62 -6.96
N TYR A 66 0.35 8.72 -7.40
CA TYR A 66 -0.78 8.71 -8.30
C TYR A 66 -0.33 8.98 -9.73
N LYS A 67 -1.04 8.39 -10.68
CA LYS A 67 -0.91 8.73 -12.10
C LYS A 67 -1.52 10.12 -12.29
N GLN A 68 -0.70 11.17 -12.35
CA GLN A 68 -1.21 12.46 -12.81
C GLN A 68 -1.56 12.36 -14.30
N LYS A 69 -2.64 13.05 -14.69
CA LYS A 69 -3.09 13.21 -16.07
C LYS A 69 -2.13 14.07 -16.87
#